data_AF-Q67KM9-F1
#
_entry.id   AF-Q67KM9-F1
#
_cell.length_a   1.000
_cell.length_b   1.000
_cell.length_c   1.000
_cell.angle_alpha   90.00
_cell.angle_beta   90.00
_cell.angle_gamma   90.00
#
_symmetry.space_group_name_H-M   'P 1'
#
loop_
_entity.id
_entity.type
_entity.pdbx_description
1 polymer ?
#
loop_
_entity_poly.entity_id
_entity_poly.type
_entity_poly.pdbx_seq_one_letter_code
_entity_poly.pdbx_strand_id
1 'polypeptide(L)'
;MAVNPGSLASHQRWAEKNRFGFPICADEGKHVARAYGVLNALGFIARTVVLVDRNGIVRWVQPGMPATETILAAVDALGEQA
;
A
#
# COMPACT_ATOMS: atom_id res chain seq x y z
N MET A 1 -4.90 0.52 -4.29
CA MET A 1 -3.76 -0.19 -4.93
C MET A 1 -3.01 -0.97 -3.87
N ALA A 2 -2.46 -2.13 -4.23
CA ALA A 2 -1.55 -2.89 -3.38
C ALA A 2 -0.17 -3.03 -4.06
N VAL A 3 0.89 -3.23 -3.28
CA VAL A 3 2.27 -3.40 -3.78
C VAL A 3 2.96 -4.51 -3.00
N ASN A 4 3.57 -5.48 -3.69
CA ASN A 4 4.42 -6.51 -3.04
C ASN A 4 5.38 -7.18 -4.05
N PRO A 5 6.35 -8.01 -3.59
CA PRO A 5 7.38 -8.60 -4.45
C PRO A 5 6.93 -9.78 -5.31
N GLY A 6 5.65 -10.14 -5.31
CA GLY A 6 5.12 -11.13 -6.23
C GLY A 6 5.23 -10.65 -7.69
N SER A 7 5.31 -11.61 -8.61
CA SER A 7 5.38 -11.31 -10.04
C SER A 7 4.05 -10.82 -10.58
N LEU A 8 4.13 -10.03 -11.67
CA LEU A 8 2.95 -9.50 -12.34
C LEU A 8 1.96 -10.61 -12.76
N ALA A 9 2.47 -11.73 -13.26
CA ALA A 9 1.64 -12.86 -13.67
C ALA A 9 0.91 -13.53 -12.47
N SER A 10 1.55 -13.60 -11.30
CA SER A 10 0.90 -14.10 -10.09
C SER A 10 -0.18 -13.14 -9.59
N HIS A 11 0.11 -11.84 -9.62
CA HIS A 11 -0.82 -10.77 -9.24
C HIS A 11 -2.05 -10.73 -10.13
N GLN A 12 -1.87 -10.81 -11.46
CA GLN A 12 -2.97 -10.84 -12.44
C GLN A 12 -3.93 -12.01 -12.15
N ARG A 13 -3.40 -13.23 -12.03
CA ARG A 13 -4.21 -14.42 -11.69
C ARG A 13 -4.96 -14.26 -10.38
N TRP A 14 -4.32 -13.70 -9.35
CA TRP A 14 -4.95 -13.49 -8.04
C TRP A 14 -6.00 -12.39 -8.08
N ALA A 15 -5.77 -11.30 -8.82
CA ALA A 15 -6.72 -10.21 -8.99
C ALA A 15 -7.97 -10.64 -9.77
N GLU A 16 -7.79 -11.41 -10.85
CA GLU A 16 -8.89 -11.99 -11.63
C GLU A 16 -9.73 -12.94 -10.78
N LYS A 17 -9.07 -13.88 -10.08
CA LYS A 17 -9.72 -14.87 -9.21
C LYS A 17 -10.59 -14.20 -8.13
N ASN A 18 -10.12 -13.11 -7.53
CA ASN A 18 -10.81 -12.44 -6.43
C ASN A 18 -11.61 -11.21 -6.87
N ARG A 19 -11.63 -10.88 -8.17
CA ARG A 19 -12.36 -9.75 -8.76
C ARG A 19 -12.04 -8.42 -8.09
N PHE A 20 -10.77 -8.12 -7.85
CA PHE A 20 -10.39 -6.82 -7.26
C PHE A 20 -10.65 -5.67 -8.23
N GLY A 21 -11.25 -4.60 -7.73
CA GLY A 21 -11.44 -3.35 -8.46
C GLY A 21 -10.21 -2.44 -8.48
N PHE A 22 -9.03 -2.94 -8.13
CA PHE A 22 -7.80 -2.16 -8.05
C PHE A 22 -6.58 -2.99 -8.48
N PRO A 23 -5.51 -2.34 -8.98
CA PRO A 23 -4.29 -3.03 -9.39
C PRO A 23 -3.43 -3.44 -8.20
N ILE A 24 -2.63 -4.49 -8.43
CA ILE A 24 -1.56 -4.94 -7.56
C ILE A 24 -0.25 -4.76 -8.33
N CYS A 25 0.63 -3.90 -7.82
CA CYS A 25 1.91 -3.62 -8.45
C CYS A 25 2.98 -4.62 -8.01
N ALA A 26 3.74 -5.11 -8.99
CA ALA A 26 4.91 -5.94 -8.77
C ALA A 26 6.09 -5.07 -8.31
N ASP A 27 6.69 -5.45 -7.18
CA ASP A 27 7.90 -4.86 -6.62
C ASP A 27 8.95 -5.95 -6.38
N GLU A 28 9.24 -6.76 -7.41
CA GLU A 28 10.06 -7.98 -7.31
C GLU A 28 11.43 -7.74 -6.65
N GLY A 29 12.04 -6.58 -6.93
CA GLY A 29 13.31 -6.14 -6.32
C GLY A 29 13.20 -5.41 -4.98
N LYS A 30 11.99 -5.26 -4.42
CA LYS A 30 11.70 -4.51 -3.18
C LYS A 30 12.18 -3.05 -3.23
N HIS A 31 12.18 -2.44 -4.42
CA HIS A 31 12.63 -1.06 -4.62
C HIS A 31 11.64 -0.08 -3.98
N VAL A 32 10.34 -0.30 -4.18
CA VAL A 32 9.29 0.51 -3.57
C VAL A 32 9.29 0.30 -2.06
N ALA A 33 9.33 -0.95 -1.60
CA ALA A 33 9.39 -1.24 -0.17
C ALA A 33 10.58 -0.58 0.54
N ARG A 34 11.75 -0.51 -0.12
CA ARG A 34 12.93 0.22 0.40
C ARG A 34 12.71 1.73 0.42
N ALA A 35 12.17 2.30 -0.67
CA ALA A 35 11.92 3.73 -0.77
C ALA A 35 10.93 4.24 0.29
N TYR A 36 9.94 3.42 0.64
CA TYR A 36 8.97 3.73 1.69
C TYR A 36 9.44 3.37 3.11
N GLY A 37 10.67 2.87 3.27
CA GLY A 37 11.24 2.56 4.58
C GLY A 37 10.55 1.40 5.32
N VAL A 38 9.86 0.51 4.60
CA VAL A 38 9.06 -0.58 5.20
C VAL A 38 9.79 -1.93 5.23
N LEU A 39 11.07 -1.97 4.86
CA LEU A 39 11.89 -3.17 5.02
C LEU A 39 12.50 -3.22 6.42
N ASN A 40 12.34 -4.36 7.10
CA ASN A 40 13.06 -4.60 8.34
C ASN A 40 14.55 -4.96 8.07
N ALA A 41 15.33 -5.10 9.14
CA ALA A 41 16.77 -5.42 9.06
C ALA A 41 17.09 -6.73 8.31
N LEU A 42 16.13 -7.65 8.19
CA LEU A 42 16.26 -8.91 7.46
C LEU A 42 15.75 -8.81 6.01
N GLY A 43 15.32 -7.63 5.56
CA GLY A 43 14.79 -7.41 4.22
C GLY A 43 13.37 -7.93 4.00
N PHE A 44 12.62 -8.23 5.07
CA PHE A 44 11.19 -8.54 4.99
C PHE A 44 10.35 -7.27 5.03
N ILE A 45 9.22 -7.28 4.33
CA ILE A 45 8.29 -6.16 4.33
C ILE A 45 7.49 -6.16 5.62
N ALA A 46 7.60 -5.09 6.40
CA ALA A 46 6.64 -4.74 7.43
C ALA A 46 5.37 -4.21 6.75
N ARG A 47 4.27 -4.95 6.85
CA ARG A 47 2.96 -4.52 6.32
C ARG A 47 2.67 -3.10 6.80
N THR A 48 2.32 -2.21 5.88
CA THR A 48 2.09 -0.79 6.16
C THR A 48 1.03 -0.26 5.20
N VAL A 49 0.13 0.57 5.69
CA VAL A 49 -0.81 1.36 4.88
C VAL A 49 -0.27 2.78 4.79
N VAL A 50 -0.23 3.33 3.58
CA VAL A 50 0.23 4.69 3.32
C VAL A 50 -0.86 5.45 2.57
N LEU A 51 -1.22 6.61 3.08
CA LEU A 51 -2.14 7.53 2.44
C LEU A 51 -1.35 8.63 1.73
N VAL A 52 -1.55 8.72 0.43
CA VAL A 52 -0.93 9.72 -0.45
C VAL A 52 -2.05 10.56 -1.04
N ASP A 53 -1.93 11.88 -0.95
CA ASP A 53 -2.92 12.80 -1.52
C ASP A 53 -2.73 13.04 -3.03
N ARG A 54 -3.61 13.85 -3.62
CA ARG A 54 -3.61 14.16 -5.06
C ARG A 54 -2.36 14.91 -5.54
N ASN A 55 -1.62 15.54 -4.64
CA ASN A 55 -0.36 16.24 -4.95
C ASN A 55 0.86 15.31 -4.80
N GLY A 56 0.64 14.02 -4.48
CA GLY A 56 1.71 13.05 -4.25
C GLY A 56 2.34 13.15 -2.87
N ILE A 57 1.72 13.87 -1.92
CA ILE A 57 2.26 14.03 -0.57
C ILE A 57 1.79 12.87 0.32
N VAL A 58 2.72 12.25 1.05
CA VAL A 58 2.38 11.28 2.10
C VAL A 58 1.76 12.03 3.27
N ARG A 59 0.50 11.75 3.56
CA ARG A 59 -0.26 12.43 4.62
C ARG A 59 -0.44 11.58 5.87
N TRP A 60 -0.37 10.26 5.73
CA TRP A 60 -0.50 9.32 6.83
C TRP A 60 0.19 7.99 6.52
N VAL A 61 0.79 7.38 7.55
CA VAL A 61 1.52 6.10 7.47
C VAL A 61 1.16 5.29 8.71
N GLN A 62 0.74 4.04 8.51
CA GLN A 62 0.35 3.16 9.60
C GLN A 62 0.84 1.73 9.37
N PRO A 63 1.78 1.25 10.20
CA PRO A 63 2.19 -0.15 10.20
C PRO A 63 1.06 -1.10 10.58
N GLY A 64 1.15 -2.33 10.13
CA GLY A 64 0.24 -3.42 10.43
C GLY A 64 -1.00 -3.47 9.52
N MET A 65 -2.11 -3.92 10.10
CA MET A 65 -3.41 -4.06 9.45
C MET A 65 -4.41 -3.18 10.18
N PRO A 66 -4.37 -1.85 9.98
CA PRO A 66 -5.34 -0.97 10.61
C PRO A 66 -6.76 -1.34 10.21
N ALA A 67 -7.71 -1.08 11.10
CA ALA A 67 -9.13 -1.27 10.82
C ALA A 67 -9.58 -0.34 9.69
N THR A 68 -10.57 -0.76 8.91
CA THR A 68 -11.10 0.01 7.77
C THR A 68 -11.55 1.40 8.23
N GLU A 69 -12.18 1.49 9.40
CA GLU A 69 -12.66 2.72 10.02
C GLU A 69 -11.50 3.68 10.30
N THR A 70 -10.34 3.16 10.73
CA THR A 70 -9.13 3.99 10.93
C THR A 70 -8.61 4.54 9.62
N ILE A 71 -8.62 3.74 8.55
CA ILE A 71 -8.19 4.18 7.22
C ILE A 71 -9.13 5.26 6.68
N LEU A 72 -10.45 5.05 6.80
CA LEU A 72 -11.45 6.01 6.33
C LEU A 72 -11.38 7.33 7.10
N ALA A 73 -11.26 7.28 8.43
CA ALA A 73 -11.09 8.49 9.24
C ALA A 73 -9.83 9.28 8.84
N ALA A 74 -8.72 8.60 8.51
CA ALA A 74 -7.51 9.26 8.01
C ALA A 74 -7.72 9.93 6.65
N VAL A 75 -8.57 9.36 5.78
CA VAL A 75 -8.95 9.97 4.49
C VAL A 75 -9.86 11.18 4.69
N ASP A 76 -10.89 11.06 5.53
CA ASP A 76 -11.85 12.13 5.79
C ASP A 76 -11.16 13.37 6.40
N ALA A 77 -10.23 13.14 7.33
CA ALA A 77 -9.41 14.21 7.92
C ALA A 77 -8.58 15.00 6.89
N LEU A 78 -8.30 14.46 5.69
CA LEU A 78 -7.66 15.21 4.60
C LEU A 78 -8.65 16.05 3.79
N GLY A 79 -9.89 15.59 3.65
CA GLY A 79 -10.96 16.31 2.95
C GLY A 79 -11.37 17.58 3.67
N GLU A 80 -11.26 17.61 5.00
CA GLU A 80 -11.53 18.78 5.83
C GLU A 80 -10.42 19.85 5.80
N GLN A 81 -9.26 19.52 5.23
CA GLN A 81 -8.09 20.41 5.14
C GLN A 81 -7.94 21.08 3.76
N ALA A 82 -8.92 20.92 2.87
CA ALA A 82 -8.88 21.36 1.47
C ALA A 82 -9.81 22.56 1.19
#